data_AF-A0A1E3IB91-F1
#
_entry.id   AF-A0A1E3IB91-F1
#
_cell.length_a   1.000
_cell.length_b   1.000
_cell.length_c   1.000
_cell.angle_alpha   90.00
_cell.angle_beta   90.00
_cell.angle_gamma   90.00
#
_symmetry.space_group_name_H-M   'P 1'
#
loop_
_entity.id
_entity.type
_entity.pdbx_description
1 polymer ?
#
loop_
_entity_poly.entity_id
_entity_poly.type
_entity_poly.pdbx_seq_one_letter_code
_entity_poly.pdbx_strand_id
1 'polypeptide(L)'
;MLLFSILPFLALAAASPIQKRFNGVKIQAGRNGKCLSPVSANYANGVQVTTVGCDQAHRWDINPGSGSVILTGTNFALDAGTGADNNEIVKLWQSYPGLFQQTWYLTDDRRIAITGGNQCLDEGDNGPQTYQCTTGNTNQVWNIVDIPTVTTSTSHMTTTTPTVSSTVSVIIDSSGGLIPTSA
;
A
#
# COMPACT_ATOMS: atom_id res chain seq x y z
N MET A 1 19.89 -29.64 -53.99
CA MET A 1 20.29 -29.44 -52.58
C MET A 1 19.71 -28.10 -52.13
N LEU A 2 18.49 -28.09 -51.59
CA LEU A 2 17.85 -26.86 -51.09
C LEU A 2 18.33 -26.61 -49.66
N LEU A 3 19.09 -25.53 -49.44
CA LEU A 3 19.41 -25.04 -48.11
C LEU A 3 18.23 -24.22 -47.57
N PHE A 4 17.50 -24.78 -46.60
CA PHE A 4 16.59 -24.02 -45.76
C PHE A 4 17.41 -23.18 -44.77
N SER A 5 17.40 -21.86 -44.94
CA SER A 5 18.02 -20.93 -44.00
C SER A 5 17.07 -20.72 -42.82
N ILE A 6 17.46 -21.23 -41.65
CA ILE A 6 16.72 -21.11 -40.40
C ILE A 6 17.13 -19.78 -39.76
N LEU A 7 16.27 -18.75 -39.86
CA LEU A 7 16.47 -17.51 -39.12
C LEU A 7 16.19 -17.76 -37.63
N PRO A 8 17.14 -17.46 -36.71
CA PRO A 8 16.86 -17.52 -35.29
C PRO A 8 15.99 -16.32 -34.91
N PHE A 9 14.74 -16.58 -34.52
CA PHE A 9 13.92 -15.59 -33.83
C PHE A 9 14.57 -15.28 -32.47
N LEU A 10 15.28 -14.16 -32.38
CA LEU A 10 15.64 -13.56 -31.08
C LEU A 10 14.36 -13.13 -30.38
N ALA A 11 13.95 -13.88 -29.36
CA ALA A 11 12.89 -13.44 -28.46
C ALA A 11 13.38 -12.20 -27.69
N LEU A 12 12.76 -11.04 -27.93
CA LEU A 12 12.93 -9.88 -27.07
C LEU A 12 12.35 -10.24 -25.70
N ALA A 13 13.21 -10.51 -24.73
CA ALA A 13 12.80 -10.58 -23.33
C ALA A 13 12.40 -9.17 -22.87
N ALA A 14 11.09 -8.90 -22.83
CA ALA A 14 10.58 -7.71 -22.19
C ALA A 14 10.85 -7.81 -20.68
N ALA A 15 11.64 -6.90 -20.13
CA ALA A 15 11.80 -6.79 -18.68
C ALA A 15 10.44 -6.40 -18.08
N SER A 16 9.91 -7.24 -17.19
CA SER A 16 8.72 -6.88 -16.42
C SER A 16 9.07 -5.69 -15.51
N PRO A 17 8.26 -4.63 -15.47
CA PRO A 17 8.52 -3.51 -14.58
C PRO A 17 8.59 -3.99 -13.14
N ILE A 18 9.56 -3.50 -12.37
CA ILE A 18 9.66 -3.75 -10.93
C ILE A 18 8.46 -3.05 -10.28
N GLN A 19 7.42 -3.83 -9.95
CA GLN A 19 6.25 -3.31 -9.25
C GLN A 19 6.54 -3.22 -7.75
N LYS A 20 6.26 -2.04 -7.16
CA LYS A 20 6.43 -1.79 -5.73
C LYS A 20 5.47 -2.69 -4.95
N ARG A 21 6.03 -3.54 -4.08
CA ARG A 21 5.29 -4.33 -3.10
C ARG A 21 4.79 -3.42 -1.98
N PHE A 22 3.52 -3.54 -1.59
CA PHE A 22 2.97 -2.78 -0.48
C PHE A 22 2.84 -3.69 0.73
N ASN A 23 3.86 -3.68 1.59
CA ASN A 23 3.85 -4.41 2.86
C ASN A 23 3.51 -3.44 4.00
N GLY A 24 2.67 -3.88 4.94
CA GLY A 24 2.33 -3.10 6.12
C GLY A 24 1.57 -1.81 5.80
N VAL A 25 0.71 -1.79 4.79
CA VAL A 25 -0.07 -0.61 4.38
C VAL A 25 -1.45 -0.58 5.01
N LYS A 26 -2.11 0.58 4.97
CA LYS A 26 -3.56 0.65 5.20
C LYS A 26 -4.27 0.71 3.86
N ILE A 27 -5.45 0.09 3.79
CA ILE A 27 -6.28 0.06 2.60
C ILE A 27 -7.53 0.90 2.90
N GLN A 28 -7.60 2.10 2.35
CA GLN A 28 -8.62 3.10 2.65
C GLN A 28 -9.74 3.08 1.60
N ALA A 29 -10.98 2.93 2.04
CA ALA A 29 -12.15 3.05 1.18
C ALA A 29 -12.30 4.48 0.65
N GLY A 30 -12.44 4.62 -0.67
CA GLY A 30 -12.70 5.90 -1.33
C GLY A 30 -14.05 6.50 -0.93
N ARG A 31 -15.04 5.66 -0.59
CA ARG A 31 -16.40 6.08 -0.22
C ARG A 31 -16.45 6.97 1.02
N ASN A 32 -15.77 6.58 2.09
CA ASN A 32 -15.93 7.19 3.41
C ASN A 32 -14.60 7.50 4.12
N GLY A 33 -13.45 7.22 3.49
CA GLY A 33 -12.13 7.50 4.04
C GLY A 33 -11.74 6.60 5.22
N LYS A 34 -12.51 5.56 5.54
CA LYS A 34 -12.18 4.57 6.56
C LYS A 34 -11.27 3.49 5.99
N CYS A 35 -10.54 2.79 6.85
CA CYS A 35 -9.57 1.78 6.44
C CYS A 35 -10.00 0.37 6.83
N LEU A 36 -9.71 -0.58 5.93
CA LEU A 36 -10.01 -2.00 6.06
C LEU A 36 -9.35 -2.59 7.31
N SER A 37 -10.13 -3.28 8.14
CA SER A 37 -9.67 -3.83 9.41
C SER A 37 -10.53 -5.03 9.82
N PRO A 38 -9.96 -6.11 10.38
CA PRO A 38 -10.77 -7.08 11.10
C PRO A 38 -11.52 -6.39 12.26
N VAL A 39 -12.71 -6.92 12.59
CA VAL A 39 -13.55 -6.38 13.69
C VAL A 39 -12.94 -6.62 15.08
N SER A 40 -11.94 -7.51 15.19
CA SER A 40 -11.25 -7.81 16.43
C SER A 40 -9.77 -8.11 16.20
N ALA A 41 -8.96 -7.98 17.27
CA ALA A 41 -7.56 -8.40 17.29
C ALA A 41 -7.38 -9.90 17.58
N ASN A 42 -8.47 -10.63 17.88
CA ASN A 42 -8.45 -12.08 18.09
C ASN A 42 -8.64 -12.76 16.72
N TYR A 43 -7.55 -12.93 15.99
CA TYR A 43 -7.62 -13.44 14.62
C TYR A 43 -7.94 -14.93 14.57
N ALA A 44 -8.98 -15.27 13.81
CA ALA A 44 -9.40 -16.63 13.53
C ALA A 44 -10.12 -16.67 12.18
N ASN A 45 -10.25 -17.89 11.63
CA ASN A 45 -11.09 -18.12 10.45
C ASN A 45 -12.51 -17.62 10.70
N GLY A 46 -13.03 -16.82 9.79
CA GLY A 46 -14.39 -16.29 9.86
C GLY A 46 -14.53 -14.93 10.53
N VAL A 47 -13.47 -14.37 11.13
CA VAL A 47 -13.52 -13.02 11.70
C VAL A 47 -13.84 -12.02 10.59
N GLN A 48 -14.96 -11.32 10.70
CA GLN A 48 -15.39 -10.35 9.70
C GLN A 48 -14.36 -9.22 9.55
N VAL A 49 -14.19 -8.77 8.31
CA VAL A 49 -13.44 -7.56 7.99
C VAL A 49 -14.42 -6.42 7.75
N THR A 50 -14.15 -5.27 8.37
CA THR A 50 -14.94 -4.04 8.31
C THR A 50 -14.06 -2.84 7.91
N THR A 51 -14.58 -1.63 8.02
CA THR A 51 -13.79 -0.40 7.96
C THR A 51 -13.87 0.40 9.26
N VAL A 52 -12.74 0.92 9.72
CA VAL A 52 -12.61 1.74 10.93
C VAL A 52 -11.83 3.03 10.64
N GLY A 53 -11.74 3.94 11.60
CA GLY A 53 -10.84 5.09 11.48
C GLY A 53 -9.42 4.61 11.15
N CYS A 54 -8.76 5.26 10.18
CA CYS A 54 -7.48 4.75 9.68
C CYS A 54 -6.39 4.73 10.77
N ASP A 55 -6.45 5.56 11.79
CA ASP A 55 -5.59 5.52 12.97
C ASP A 55 -5.72 4.23 13.80
N GLN A 56 -6.88 3.57 13.74
CA GLN A 56 -7.19 2.32 14.45
C GLN A 56 -7.12 1.07 13.56
N ALA A 57 -6.98 1.26 12.24
CA ALA A 57 -7.04 0.17 11.29
C ALA A 57 -5.78 -0.71 11.29
N HIS A 58 -5.99 -1.99 11.04
CA HIS A 58 -4.91 -2.95 10.86
C HIS A 58 -4.20 -2.75 9.51
N ARG A 59 -3.00 -3.31 9.42
CA ARG A 59 -2.15 -3.22 8.23
C ARG A 59 -2.22 -4.49 7.40
N TRP A 60 -2.08 -4.33 6.10
CA TRP A 60 -2.19 -5.37 5.10
C TRP A 60 -0.96 -5.38 4.19
N ASP A 61 -0.61 -6.57 3.73
CA ASP A 61 0.33 -6.78 2.66
C ASP A 61 -0.47 -7.05 1.38
N ILE A 62 -0.34 -6.16 0.40
CA ILE A 62 -0.99 -6.25 -0.91
C ILE A 62 0.06 -5.97 -1.99
N ASN A 63 0.20 -6.87 -2.94
CA ASN A 63 1.21 -6.73 -3.99
C ASN A 63 0.52 -6.51 -5.33
N PRO A 64 1.09 -5.70 -6.23
CA PRO A 64 0.65 -5.65 -7.61
C PRO A 64 0.69 -7.04 -8.26
N GLY A 65 -0.23 -7.27 -9.20
CA GLY A 65 -0.46 -8.60 -9.76
C GLY A 65 -1.48 -9.42 -8.94
N SER A 66 -1.74 -10.64 -9.40
CA SER A 66 -2.67 -11.56 -8.75
C SER A 66 -2.04 -12.19 -7.51
N GLY A 67 -2.74 -12.15 -6.38
CA GLY A 67 -2.28 -12.77 -5.15
C GLY A 67 -3.17 -12.45 -3.96
N SER A 68 -2.79 -12.95 -2.78
CA SER A 68 -3.55 -12.73 -1.56
C SER A 68 -3.25 -11.36 -0.94
N VAL A 69 -4.27 -10.79 -0.30
CA VAL A 69 -4.15 -9.63 0.58
C VAL A 69 -4.04 -10.15 2.00
N ILE A 70 -2.86 -10.05 2.60
CA ILE A 70 -2.52 -10.71 3.86
C ILE A 70 -2.57 -9.71 5.01
N LEU A 71 -3.15 -10.09 6.14
CA LEU A 71 -3.07 -9.29 7.37
C LEU A 71 -1.61 -9.32 7.87
N THR A 72 -0.95 -8.17 7.87
CA THR A 72 0.50 -8.06 8.07
C THR A 72 0.95 -8.77 9.36
N GLY A 73 2.00 -9.58 9.26
CA GLY A 73 2.57 -10.32 10.40
C GLY A 73 1.81 -11.60 10.76
N THR A 74 0.81 -12.00 9.95
CA THR A 74 0.04 -13.23 10.15
C THR A 74 0.00 -14.07 8.86
N ASN A 75 -0.71 -15.19 8.90
CA ASN A 75 -1.04 -16.02 7.75
C ASN A 75 -2.54 -15.97 7.37
N PHE A 76 -3.27 -14.97 7.85
CA PHE A 76 -4.66 -14.73 7.48
C PHE A 76 -4.76 -13.85 6.23
N ALA A 77 -5.57 -14.27 5.27
CA ALA A 77 -5.89 -13.53 4.05
C ALA A 77 -7.28 -12.88 4.15
N LEU A 78 -7.47 -11.79 3.39
CA LEU A 78 -8.79 -11.30 3.03
C LEU A 78 -9.49 -12.31 2.13
N ASP A 79 -10.62 -12.82 2.58
CA ASP A 79 -11.38 -13.89 1.94
C ASP A 79 -12.77 -13.38 1.55
N ALA A 80 -13.15 -13.64 0.31
CA ALA A 80 -14.35 -13.12 -0.34
C ALA A 80 -15.61 -13.99 -0.15
N GLY A 81 -15.59 -15.00 0.74
CA GLY A 81 -16.67 -15.98 0.77
C GLY A 81 -16.50 -17.00 -0.34
N THR A 82 -17.44 -17.02 -1.28
CA THR A 82 -17.30 -17.72 -2.55
C THR A 82 -16.58 -16.84 -3.58
N GLY A 83 -16.67 -15.52 -3.45
CA GLY A 83 -16.09 -14.54 -4.38
C GLY A 83 -16.83 -14.43 -5.72
N ALA A 84 -18.03 -15.02 -5.84
CA ALA A 84 -18.80 -15.08 -7.07
C ALA A 84 -20.02 -14.15 -7.06
N ASP A 85 -20.61 -13.91 -5.89
CA ASP A 85 -21.88 -13.20 -5.77
C ASP A 85 -21.70 -11.78 -5.22
N ASN A 86 -22.72 -10.96 -5.43
CA ASN A 86 -22.79 -9.63 -4.84
C ASN A 86 -23.20 -9.70 -3.37
N ASN A 87 -22.69 -8.76 -2.58
CA ASN A 87 -22.97 -8.55 -1.17
C ASN A 87 -22.48 -9.67 -0.24
N GLU A 88 -21.51 -10.48 -0.67
CA GLU A 88 -20.85 -11.40 0.26
C GLU A 88 -19.95 -10.62 1.20
N ILE A 89 -20.05 -10.92 2.50
CA ILE A 89 -19.15 -10.32 3.47
C ILE A 89 -17.72 -10.79 3.23
N VAL A 90 -16.76 -9.90 3.47
CA VAL A 90 -15.34 -10.28 3.52
C VAL A 90 -14.91 -10.61 4.94
N LYS A 91 -14.00 -11.56 5.07
CA LYS A 91 -13.54 -12.08 6.36
C LYS A 91 -12.06 -12.45 6.34
N LEU A 92 -11.50 -12.67 7.50
CA LEU A 92 -10.22 -13.36 7.65
C LEU A 92 -10.42 -14.85 7.43
N TRP A 93 -9.50 -15.45 6.68
CA TRP A 93 -9.37 -16.89 6.59
C TRP A 93 -7.91 -17.27 6.44
N GLN A 94 -7.56 -18.48 6.89
CA GLN A 94 -6.25 -19.06 6.68
C GLN A 94 -5.88 -18.95 5.20
N SER A 95 -4.71 -18.38 4.90
CA SER A 95 -4.26 -18.20 3.53
C SER A 95 -3.90 -19.54 2.92
N TYR A 96 -4.44 -19.82 1.74
CA TYR A 96 -4.08 -20.96 0.90
C TYR A 96 -3.75 -20.47 -0.52
N PRO A 97 -2.59 -20.84 -1.08
CA PRO A 97 -2.22 -20.41 -2.42
C PRO A 97 -3.26 -20.83 -3.48
N GLY A 98 -3.66 -19.89 -4.33
CA GLY A 98 -4.48 -20.15 -5.51
C GLY A 98 -5.98 -20.34 -5.26
N LEU A 99 -6.48 -20.17 -4.03
CA LEU A 99 -7.93 -20.15 -3.81
C LEU A 99 -8.55 -18.93 -4.49
N PHE A 100 -9.60 -19.16 -5.28
CA PHE A 100 -10.29 -18.13 -6.06
C PHE A 100 -10.73 -16.96 -5.17
N GLN A 101 -11.41 -17.23 -4.06
CA GLN A 101 -11.92 -16.26 -3.09
C GLN A 101 -10.82 -15.54 -2.27
N GLN A 102 -9.55 -15.90 -2.43
CA GLN A 102 -8.40 -15.27 -1.77
C GLN A 102 -7.38 -14.71 -2.77
N THR A 103 -7.68 -14.77 -4.07
CA THR A 103 -6.78 -14.31 -5.12
C THR A 103 -7.31 -13.01 -5.69
N TRP A 104 -6.76 -11.91 -5.18
CA TRP A 104 -7.14 -10.55 -5.55
C TRP A 104 -6.15 -9.96 -6.57
N TYR A 105 -6.59 -8.95 -7.29
CA TYR A 105 -5.81 -8.17 -8.24
C TYR A 105 -6.03 -6.69 -7.95
N LEU A 106 -4.96 -6.00 -7.52
CA LEU A 106 -4.97 -4.54 -7.42
C LEU A 106 -4.79 -3.96 -8.82
N THR A 107 -5.87 -3.38 -9.34
CA THR A 107 -5.94 -2.73 -10.66
C THR A 107 -5.33 -1.32 -10.63
N ASP A 108 -4.94 -0.81 -11.80
CA ASP A 108 -4.37 0.54 -11.94
C ASP A 108 -5.35 1.66 -11.57
N ASP A 109 -6.66 1.40 -11.67
CA ASP A 109 -7.72 2.34 -11.28
C ASP A 109 -8.22 2.13 -9.84
N ARG A 110 -7.37 1.48 -9.01
CA ARG A 110 -7.52 1.34 -7.55
C ARG A 110 -8.69 0.47 -7.11
N ARG A 111 -9.12 -0.50 -7.92
CA ARG A 111 -9.98 -1.60 -7.46
C ARG A 111 -9.16 -2.79 -7.00
N ILE A 112 -9.67 -3.49 -5.99
CA ILE A 112 -9.15 -4.79 -5.55
C ILE A 112 -10.17 -5.84 -6.05
N ALA A 113 -9.86 -6.48 -7.18
CA ALA A 113 -10.77 -7.37 -7.91
C ALA A 113 -10.43 -8.85 -7.69
N ILE A 114 -11.40 -9.76 -7.75
CA ILE A 114 -11.13 -11.20 -7.77
C ILE A 114 -10.47 -11.56 -9.10
N THR A 115 -9.30 -12.19 -9.04
CA THR A 115 -8.57 -12.64 -10.23
C THR A 115 -9.37 -13.73 -10.94
N GLY A 116 -9.64 -13.54 -12.23
CA GLY A 116 -10.44 -14.48 -13.02
C GLY A 116 -11.94 -14.46 -12.72
N GLY A 117 -12.41 -13.51 -11.90
CA GLY A 117 -13.82 -13.26 -11.62
C GLY A 117 -14.29 -11.90 -12.12
N ASN A 118 -15.51 -11.52 -11.73
CA ASN A 118 -16.11 -10.22 -12.01
C ASN A 118 -16.46 -9.43 -10.74
N GLN A 119 -16.07 -9.93 -9.56
CA GLN A 119 -16.33 -9.31 -8.26
C GLN A 119 -15.17 -8.40 -7.84
N CYS A 120 -15.50 -7.27 -7.24
CA CYS A 120 -14.58 -6.31 -6.65
C CYS A 120 -14.88 -6.16 -5.17
N LEU A 121 -13.86 -5.83 -4.37
CA LEU A 121 -14.07 -5.34 -3.02
C LEU A 121 -14.80 -3.99 -3.11
N ASP A 122 -15.96 -3.89 -2.46
CA ASP A 122 -16.88 -2.75 -2.48
C ASP A 122 -17.16 -2.32 -1.04
N GLU A 123 -17.10 -1.01 -0.77
CA GLU A 123 -17.56 -0.45 0.50
C GLU A 123 -19.07 -0.21 0.43
N GLY A 124 -19.83 -1.25 0.80
CA GLY A 124 -21.29 -1.23 0.87
C GLY A 124 -21.83 -0.43 2.06
N ASP A 125 -23.16 -0.35 2.18
CA ASP A 125 -23.81 0.41 3.26
C ASP A 125 -23.54 -0.18 4.65
N ASN A 126 -23.31 -1.50 4.70
CA ASN A 126 -23.00 -2.25 5.91
C ASN A 126 -21.50 -2.61 6.03
N GLY A 127 -20.64 -1.95 5.24
CA GLY A 127 -19.20 -2.15 5.20
C GLY A 127 -18.72 -2.97 3.99
N PRO A 128 -17.47 -3.45 4.04
CA PRO A 128 -16.82 -4.19 2.97
C PRO A 128 -17.58 -5.45 2.54
N GLN A 129 -17.74 -5.60 1.24
CA GLN A 129 -18.40 -6.74 0.61
C GLN A 129 -17.81 -7.02 -0.77
N THR A 130 -18.16 -8.14 -1.39
CA THR A 130 -18.02 -8.30 -2.84
C THR A 130 -19.16 -7.57 -3.56
N TYR A 131 -18.86 -6.96 -4.70
CA TYR A 131 -19.88 -6.51 -5.64
C TYR A 131 -19.32 -6.50 -7.05
N GLN A 132 -20.18 -6.74 -8.05
CA GLN A 132 -19.78 -6.74 -9.45
C GLN A 132 -18.95 -5.51 -9.79
N CYS A 133 -17.74 -5.73 -10.29
CA CYS A 133 -16.82 -4.69 -10.70
C CYS A 133 -17.52 -3.77 -11.70
N THR A 134 -17.65 -2.50 -11.35
CA THR A 134 -18.38 -1.51 -12.13
C THR A 134 -17.50 -0.28 -12.35
N THR A 135 -17.23 0.03 -13.62
CA THR A 135 -16.49 1.23 -14.02
C THR A 135 -17.17 2.48 -13.46
N GLY A 136 -16.40 3.39 -12.87
CA GLY A 136 -16.91 4.61 -12.24
C GLY A 136 -17.56 4.43 -10.86
N ASN A 137 -17.77 3.21 -10.35
CA ASN A 137 -18.26 3.02 -8.98
C ASN A 137 -17.16 3.40 -7.98
N THR A 138 -17.33 4.53 -7.30
CA THR A 138 -16.37 5.05 -6.30
C THR A 138 -16.36 4.25 -5.00
N ASN A 139 -17.37 3.42 -4.74
CA ASN A 139 -17.38 2.52 -3.58
C ASN A 139 -16.35 1.38 -3.72
N GLN A 140 -15.89 1.11 -4.95
CA GLN A 140 -14.90 0.06 -5.25
C GLN A 140 -13.47 0.60 -5.32
N VAL A 141 -13.28 1.90 -5.04
CA VAL A 141 -11.96 2.53 -5.01
C VAL A 141 -11.33 2.31 -3.63
N TRP A 142 -10.12 1.76 -3.60
CA TRP A 142 -9.33 1.52 -2.40
C TRP A 142 -7.95 2.16 -2.52
N ASN A 143 -7.70 3.20 -1.73
CA ASN A 143 -6.41 3.89 -1.71
C ASN A 143 -5.44 3.15 -0.80
N ILE A 144 -4.24 2.85 -1.32
CA ILE A 144 -3.15 2.29 -0.52
C ILE A 144 -2.41 3.44 0.16
N VAL A 145 -2.53 3.54 1.49
CA VAL A 145 -2.00 4.64 2.31
C VAL A 145 -1.05 4.15 3.40
N ASP A 146 -0.37 5.07 4.06
CA ASP A 146 0.63 4.80 5.10
C ASP A 146 1.70 3.78 4.68
N ILE A 147 2.14 3.91 3.42
CA ILE A 147 3.20 3.08 2.85
C ILE A 147 4.46 3.31 3.67
N PRO A 148 4.99 2.28 4.37
CA PRO A 148 6.25 2.40 5.08
C PRO A 148 7.30 2.83 4.06
N THR A 149 7.77 4.07 4.15
CA THR A 149 8.92 4.48 3.38
C THR A 149 10.08 3.69 3.95
N VAL A 150 10.65 2.78 3.14
CA VAL A 150 12.02 2.36 3.39
C VAL A 150 12.81 3.66 3.34
N THR A 151 13.15 4.20 4.50
CA THR A 151 14.15 5.25 4.61
C THR A 151 15.44 4.59 4.16
N THR A 152 15.69 4.60 2.85
CA THR A 152 17.04 4.50 2.34
C THR A 152 17.73 5.73 2.93
N SER A 153 18.41 5.55 4.05
CA SER A 153 19.34 6.54 4.58
C SER A 153 20.46 6.69 3.56
N THR A 154 20.18 7.42 2.48
CA THR A 154 21.22 8.08 1.70
C THR A 154 21.83 9.07 2.68
N SER A 155 23.01 8.75 3.20
CA SER A 155 23.85 9.71 3.90
C SER A 155 24.07 10.88 2.95
N HIS A 156 23.28 11.93 3.13
CA HIS A 156 23.58 13.23 2.57
C HIS A 156 24.88 13.67 3.27
N MET A 157 26.01 13.44 2.61
CA MET A 157 27.25 14.13 2.95
C MET A 157 26.95 15.61 2.76
N THR A 158 26.64 16.28 3.87
CA THR A 158 26.53 17.73 3.92
C THR A 158 27.93 18.28 3.64
N THR A 159 28.19 18.68 2.40
CA THR A 159 29.32 19.53 2.07
C THR A 159 29.03 20.90 2.69
N THR A 160 29.56 21.14 3.88
CA THR A 160 29.51 22.43 4.56
C THR A 160 30.41 23.41 3.81
N THR A 161 29.83 24.19 2.90
CA THR A 161 30.42 25.47 2.50
C THR A 161 30.24 26.45 3.66
N PRO A 162 31.31 27.06 4.21
CA PRO A 162 31.18 27.98 5.31
C PRO A 162 30.58 29.29 4.79
N THR A 163 29.30 29.52 5.11
CA THR A 163 28.70 30.86 4.98
C THR A 163 29.04 31.61 6.25
N VAL A 164 29.91 32.62 6.13
CA VAL A 164 30.25 33.54 7.22
C VAL A 164 28.97 34.26 7.64
N SER A 165 28.46 33.93 8.82
CA SER A 165 27.37 34.64 9.47
C SER A 165 27.97 35.49 10.57
N SER A 166 28.07 36.79 10.33
CA SER A 166 28.55 37.79 11.28
C SER A 166 27.53 37.95 12.41
N THR A 167 27.75 37.29 13.55
CA THR A 167 27.03 37.59 14.80
C THR A 167 27.83 38.61 15.59
N VAL A 168 27.34 39.86 15.63
CA VAL A 168 27.82 40.87 16.57
C VAL A 168 27.12 40.63 17.90
N SER A 169 27.86 40.13 18.89
CA SER A 169 27.40 40.03 20.28
C SER A 169 27.82 41.30 21.03
N VAL A 170 26.84 42.15 21.38
CA VAL A 170 27.08 43.29 22.28
C VAL A 170 26.90 42.77 23.71
N ILE A 171 28.00 42.70 24.47
CA ILE A 171 27.96 42.49 25.91
C ILE A 171 28.16 43.87 26.56
N ILE A 172 27.18 44.27 27.37
CA ILE A 172 27.18 45.54 28.09
C ILE A 172 27.78 45.28 29.48
N ASP A 173 28.96 45.85 29.77
CA ASP A 173 29.45 45.99 31.14
C ASP A 173 28.83 47.22 31.80
N SER A 174 28.58 47.11 33.10
CA SER A 174 28.12 48.07 34.09
C SER A 174 28.88 49.41 34.21
N SER A 175 29.72 49.77 33.24
CA SER A 175 30.45 51.04 33.21
C SER A 175 30.46 51.78 31.84
N GLY A 176 29.83 51.24 30.79
CA GLY A 176 29.42 52.04 29.61
C GLY A 176 30.51 52.51 28.62
N GLY A 177 31.59 51.75 28.40
CA GLY A 177 32.60 52.06 27.36
C GLY A 177 32.93 50.88 26.43
N LEU A 178 32.93 51.11 25.10
CA LEU A 178 33.24 50.11 24.06
C LEU A 178 34.73 50.14 23.64
N ILE A 179 35.44 49.01 23.74
CA ILE A 179 36.77 48.79 23.12
C ILE A 179 36.71 47.50 22.28
N PRO A 180 37.03 47.54 20.97
CA PRO A 180 37.08 46.34 20.13
C PRO A 180 38.45 45.66 20.22
N THR A 181 38.49 44.35 20.44
CA THR A 181 39.66 43.51 20.21
C THR A 181 39.33 42.34 19.29
N SER A 182 40.15 42.16 18.25
CA SER A 182 40.04 41.12 17.24
C SER A 182 40.69 39.80 17.69
N ALA A 183 40.01 38.69 17.44
CA ALA A 183 40.59 37.44 16.94
C ALA A 183 39.48 36.61 16.28
#